data_AF-A0A1A3TRY1-F1
#
_entry.id   AF-A0A1A3TRY1-F1
#
_cell.length_a   1.000
_cell.length_b   1.000
_cell.length_c   1.000
_cell.angle_alpha   90.00
_cell.angle_beta   90.00
_cell.angle_gamma   90.00
#
_symmetry.space_group_name_H-M   'P 1'
#
loop_
_entity.id
_entity.type
_entity.pdbx_description
1 polymer ?
#
loop_
_entity_poly.entity_id
_entity_poly.type
_entity_poly.pdbx_seq_one_letter_code
_entity_poly.pdbx_strand_id
1 'polypeptide(L)'
;MVAPTFDISKSSAAKATRANGEGLRYRLDVVAASAGDVVQSAGGWLYDRAMAGWEVTVLLPRGCDTRSLRILGVRAADIEPELAALGAGSTSLAVSAQAFSADARVRDAVLESLDNRLIEVALWGEGWPLGVNRATTRAQHLLSGAARMFKSYALAAAGIPDATVDATETLLCDVGFGTDSELIRLD
;
A
#
# COMPACT_ATOMS: atom_id res chain seq x y z
N MET A 1 -62.69 12.34 29.53
CA MET A 1 -61.70 12.97 28.63
C MET A 1 -60.35 12.37 29.00
N VAL A 2 -59.96 11.30 28.31
CA VAL A 2 -58.83 10.42 28.64
C VAL A 2 -57.73 10.70 27.60
N ALA A 3 -56.51 10.99 28.07
CA ALA A 3 -55.35 11.23 27.21
C ALA A 3 -54.85 9.92 26.58
N PRO A 4 -54.51 9.89 25.27
CA PRO A 4 -53.91 8.72 24.68
C PRO A 4 -52.39 8.70 24.95
N THR A 5 -51.95 7.62 25.56
CA THR A 5 -50.55 7.24 25.76
C THR A 5 -49.93 6.91 24.40
N PHE A 6 -48.82 7.56 24.04
CA PHE A 6 -48.10 7.24 22.81
C PHE A 6 -47.19 6.02 23.03
N ASP A 7 -47.41 4.99 22.22
CA ASP A 7 -46.68 3.73 22.18
C ASP A 7 -45.53 3.84 21.17
N ILE A 8 -44.28 3.77 21.62
CA ILE A 8 -43.11 3.82 20.74
C ILE A 8 -42.84 2.41 20.22
N SER A 9 -43.53 2.07 19.14
CA SER A 9 -43.23 0.88 18.35
C SER A 9 -41.86 1.06 17.69
N LYS A 10 -40.94 0.12 17.97
CA LYS A 10 -39.60 0.02 17.37
C LYS A 10 -39.72 -0.04 15.84
N SER A 11 -39.62 1.12 15.20
CA SER A 11 -39.47 1.20 13.75
C SER A 11 -38.07 0.72 13.38
N SER A 12 -38.06 -0.44 12.73
CA SER A 12 -36.90 -1.07 12.12
C SER A 12 -36.17 -0.08 11.19
N ALA A 13 -35.16 0.58 11.74
CA ALA A 13 -34.09 1.26 11.00
C ALA A 13 -33.09 0.25 10.37
N ALA A 14 -33.54 -0.97 10.09
CA ALA A 14 -32.73 -2.06 9.54
C ALA A 14 -32.89 -2.21 8.01
N LYS A 15 -33.48 -1.22 7.33
CA LYS A 15 -33.78 -1.30 5.89
C LYS A 15 -33.44 -0.02 5.12
N ALA A 16 -32.31 0.61 5.48
CA ALA A 16 -31.72 1.71 4.70
C ALA A 16 -30.18 1.62 4.62
N THR A 17 -29.62 0.41 4.72
CA THR A 17 -28.16 0.17 4.61
C THR A 17 -27.82 -0.86 3.53
N ARG A 18 -28.70 -1.00 2.53
CA ARG A 18 -28.53 -1.96 1.42
C ARG A 18 -28.72 -1.27 0.07
N ALA A 19 -27.99 -0.18 -0.17
CA ALA A 19 -27.96 0.47 -1.48
C ALA A 19 -26.75 1.39 -1.70
N ASN A 20 -25.61 1.18 -1.02
CA ASN A 20 -24.37 1.93 -1.33
C ASN A 20 -23.07 1.19 -0.95
N GLY A 21 -23.09 -0.15 -0.97
CA GLY A 21 -22.01 -1.00 -0.46
C GLY A 21 -21.02 -1.54 -1.48
N GLU A 22 -21.04 -1.06 -2.72
CA GLU A 22 -19.94 -1.26 -3.69
C GLU A 22 -19.03 -0.02 -3.66
N GLY A 23 -18.63 0.39 -2.46
CA GLY A 23 -17.60 1.41 -2.29
C GLY A 23 -16.30 0.84 -2.83
N LEU A 24 -15.71 1.51 -3.82
CA LEU A 24 -14.39 1.21 -4.39
C LEU A 24 -13.40 0.95 -3.23
N ARG A 25 -13.11 -0.32 -2.95
CA ARG A 25 -12.09 -0.69 -1.97
C ARG A 25 -10.75 -0.45 -2.65
N TYR A 26 -10.11 0.66 -2.33
CA TYR A 26 -8.76 0.95 -2.79
C TYR A 26 -7.81 -0.13 -2.27
N ARG A 27 -7.36 -1.00 -3.17
CA ARG A 27 -6.48 -2.13 -2.87
C ARG A 27 -5.07 -1.82 -3.40
N LEU A 28 -4.08 -2.02 -2.54
CA LEU A 28 -2.67 -1.87 -2.83
C LEU A 28 -1.95 -3.21 -2.61
N ASP A 29 -1.41 -3.77 -3.68
CA ASP A 29 -0.54 -4.95 -3.60
C ASP A 29 0.92 -4.51 -3.56
N VAL A 30 1.71 -5.09 -2.66
CA VAL A 30 3.10 -4.71 -2.42
C VAL A 30 4.05 -5.89 -2.64
N VAL A 31 4.75 -5.81 -3.76
CA VAL A 31 5.91 -6.53 -4.30
C VAL A 31 7.24 -6.47 -3.53
N ALA A 32 7.63 -7.38 -2.63
CA ALA A 32 8.96 -7.25 -2.00
C ALA A 32 9.74 -8.55 -1.77
N ALA A 33 11.06 -8.43 -1.74
CA ALA A 33 11.97 -9.53 -1.45
C ALA A 33 12.17 -9.75 0.07
N SER A 34 11.99 -8.71 0.88
CA SER A 34 12.08 -8.82 2.35
C SER A 34 11.19 -7.80 3.05
N ALA A 35 10.69 -8.15 4.24
CA ALA A 35 9.89 -7.24 5.06
C ALA A 35 10.73 -6.05 5.59
N GLY A 36 12.03 -6.27 5.85
CA GLY A 36 12.94 -5.21 6.30
C GLY A 36 13.13 -4.11 5.25
N ASP A 37 13.33 -4.51 3.99
CA ASP A 37 13.44 -3.59 2.84
C ASP A 37 12.18 -2.72 2.70
N VAL A 38 11.00 -3.33 2.78
CA VAL A 38 9.71 -2.62 2.74
C VAL A 38 9.62 -1.57 3.82
N VAL A 39 9.88 -1.96 5.07
CA VAL A 39 9.75 -1.07 6.23
C VAL A 39 10.76 0.06 6.17
N GLN A 40 11.98 -0.22 5.69
CA GLN A 40 13.03 0.78 5.56
C GLN A 40 12.71 1.83 4.49
N SER A 41 12.30 1.40 3.31
CA SER A 41 12.14 2.29 2.16
C SER A 41 10.76 2.92 2.05
N ALA A 42 9.70 2.20 2.39
CA ALA A 42 8.31 2.60 2.13
C ALA A 42 7.37 2.37 3.34
N GLY A 43 7.92 2.11 4.53
CA GLY A 43 7.12 1.74 5.70
C GLY A 43 6.17 2.84 6.17
N GLY A 44 6.59 4.10 6.07
CA GLY A 44 5.76 5.23 6.45
C GLY A 44 4.63 5.48 5.45
N TRP A 45 4.93 5.43 4.15
CA TRP A 45 3.95 5.53 3.08
C TRP A 45 2.89 4.43 3.16
N LEU A 46 3.30 3.18 3.42
CA LEU A 46 2.36 2.07 3.60
C LEU A 46 1.47 2.25 4.84
N TYR A 47 2.03 2.77 5.94
CA TYR A 47 1.25 3.07 7.13
C TYR A 47 0.19 4.14 6.83
N ASP A 48 0.56 5.23 6.16
CA ASP A 48 -0.38 6.29 5.83
C ASP A 48 -1.49 5.79 4.89
N ARG A 49 -1.18 4.93 3.91
CA ARG A 49 -2.19 4.26 3.06
C ARG A 49 -3.12 3.37 3.86
N ALA A 50 -2.58 2.53 4.75
CA ALA A 50 -3.40 1.66 5.61
C ALA A 50 -4.32 2.49 6.53
N MET A 51 -3.80 3.57 7.11
CA MET A 51 -4.57 4.49 7.95
C MET A 51 -5.61 5.30 7.16
N ALA A 52 -5.38 5.54 5.86
CA ALA A 52 -6.37 6.09 4.94
C ALA A 52 -7.47 5.06 4.55
N GLY A 53 -7.43 3.85 5.10
CA GLY A 53 -8.44 2.81 4.89
C GLY A 53 -8.20 1.93 3.66
N TRP A 54 -7.00 1.99 3.06
CA TRP A 54 -6.65 1.13 1.93
C TRP A 54 -6.44 -0.31 2.39
N GLU A 55 -6.86 -1.27 1.57
CA GLU A 55 -6.52 -2.68 1.78
C GLU A 55 -5.10 -2.93 1.24
N VAL A 56 -4.11 -2.87 2.13
CA VAL A 56 -2.69 -3.06 1.80
C VAL A 56 -2.28 -4.51 2.07
N THR A 57 -1.83 -5.20 1.01
CA THR A 57 -1.34 -6.58 1.08
C THR A 57 0.09 -6.66 0.58
N VAL A 58 1.02 -7.03 1.46
CA VAL A 58 2.43 -7.25 1.14
C VAL A 58 2.67 -8.71 0.80
N LEU A 59 3.12 -8.93 -0.43
CA LEU A 59 3.47 -10.24 -0.97
C LEU A 59 4.96 -10.47 -0.79
N LEU A 60 5.29 -11.47 0.03
CA LEU A 60 6.67 -11.83 0.38
C LEU A 60 6.97 -13.28 0.01
N PRO A 61 8.25 -13.63 -0.19
CA PRO A 61 8.69 -15.01 -0.21
C PRO A 61 8.31 -15.76 1.07
N ARG A 62 8.11 -17.07 0.97
CA ARG A 62 7.74 -17.91 2.12
C ARG A 62 8.78 -17.84 3.24
N GLY A 63 8.31 -17.73 4.47
CA GLY A 63 9.16 -17.78 5.67
C GLY A 63 9.77 -16.43 6.09
N CYS A 64 9.40 -15.33 5.44
CA CYS A 64 9.76 -13.99 5.91
C CYS A 64 9.04 -13.66 7.24
N ASP A 65 9.72 -12.96 8.14
CA ASP A 65 9.09 -12.43 9.35
C ASP A 65 8.14 -11.28 8.99
N THR A 66 6.88 -11.42 9.41
CA THR A 66 5.79 -10.46 9.14
C THR A 66 5.47 -9.59 10.34
N ARG A 67 6.17 -9.75 11.46
CA ARG A 67 5.94 -8.96 12.68
C ARG A 67 6.05 -7.46 12.44
N SER A 68 7.06 -7.03 11.70
CA SER A 68 7.28 -5.61 11.37
C SER A 68 6.14 -5.04 10.54
N LEU A 69 5.61 -5.81 9.58
CA LEU A 69 4.45 -5.43 8.77
C LEU A 69 3.17 -5.31 9.59
N ARG A 70 2.96 -6.21 10.55
CA ARG A 70 1.82 -6.14 11.46
C ARG A 70 1.83 -4.87 12.32
N ILE A 71 3.00 -4.37 12.69
CA ILE A 71 3.14 -3.10 13.43
C ILE A 71 2.68 -1.93 12.56
N LEU A 72 2.96 -1.96 11.26
CA LEU A 72 2.48 -0.95 10.30
C LEU A 72 0.98 -1.09 9.99
N GLY A 73 0.31 -2.13 10.49
CA GLY A 73 -1.11 -2.38 10.22
C GLY A 73 -1.38 -2.94 8.83
N VAL A 74 -0.36 -3.45 8.12
CA VAL A 74 -0.52 -4.03 6.78
C VAL A 74 -0.59 -5.56 6.83
N ARG A 75 -1.29 -6.15 5.86
CA ARG A 75 -1.41 -7.60 5.73
C ARG A 75 -0.18 -8.15 5.00
N ALA A 76 0.22 -9.36 5.35
CA ALA A 76 1.28 -10.08 4.64
C ALA A 76 0.71 -11.40 4.09
N ALA A 77 1.09 -11.75 2.86
CA ALA A 77 0.72 -13.00 2.20
C ALA A 77 1.91 -13.57 1.41
N ASP A 78 1.85 -14.85 1.11
CA ASP A 78 2.85 -15.53 0.28
C ASP A 78 2.72 -15.07 -1.17
N ILE A 79 3.84 -14.73 -1.80
CA ILE A 79 3.87 -14.28 -3.22
C ILE A 79 3.45 -15.38 -4.20
N GLU A 80 3.91 -16.62 -4.01
CA GLU A 80 3.70 -17.71 -4.98
C GLU A 80 2.23 -17.97 -5.35
N PRO A 81 1.27 -18.09 -4.40
CA PRO A 81 -0.14 -18.29 -4.75
C PRO A 81 -0.81 -17.05 -5.35
N GLU A 82 -0.36 -15.85 -5.00
CA GLU A 82 -1.01 -14.57 -5.37
C GLU A 82 -0.46 -14.01 -6.69
N LEU A 83 0.68 -14.51 -7.17
CA LEU A 83 1.37 -13.95 -8.33
C LEU A 83 0.55 -14.02 -9.63
N ALA A 84 -0.29 -15.05 -9.77
CA ALA A 84 -1.20 -15.19 -10.91
C ALA A 84 -2.34 -14.15 -10.92
N ALA A 85 -2.62 -13.53 -9.77
CA ALA A 85 -3.64 -12.51 -9.58
C ALA A 85 -3.04 -11.11 -9.31
N LEU A 86 -1.72 -10.95 -9.45
CA LEU A 86 -1.04 -9.71 -9.12
C LEU A 86 -1.56 -8.57 -10.00
N GLY A 87 -2.03 -7.48 -9.38
CA GLY A 87 -2.63 -6.35 -10.10
C GLY A 87 -4.06 -6.60 -10.59
N ALA A 88 -4.55 -7.84 -10.61
CA ALA A 88 -5.90 -8.17 -11.07
C ALA A 88 -6.95 -7.70 -10.05
N GLY A 89 -7.57 -6.54 -10.32
CA GLY A 89 -8.55 -5.91 -9.43
C GLY A 89 -7.93 -5.03 -8.35
N SER A 90 -6.61 -4.77 -8.41
CA SER A 90 -5.92 -3.83 -7.53
C SER A 90 -5.99 -2.43 -8.13
N THR A 91 -6.11 -1.43 -7.28
CA THR A 91 -6.06 -0.02 -7.72
C THR A 91 -4.62 0.48 -7.83
N SER A 92 -3.71 -0.12 -7.05
CA SER A 92 -2.30 0.22 -7.06
C SER A 92 -1.41 -1.01 -6.85
N LEU A 93 -0.25 -0.98 -7.49
CA LEU A 93 0.82 -1.97 -7.36
C LEU A 93 2.09 -1.25 -6.92
N ALA A 94 2.71 -1.71 -5.83
CA ALA A 94 4.01 -1.20 -5.41
C ALA A 94 5.08 -2.30 -5.42
N VAL A 95 6.29 -2.05 -5.92
CA VAL A 95 7.32 -3.10 -6.08
C VAL A 95 8.73 -2.63 -5.72
N SER A 96 9.47 -3.49 -5.02
CA SER A 96 10.90 -3.30 -4.73
C SER A 96 11.77 -3.69 -5.91
N ALA A 97 12.86 -2.93 -6.11
CA ALA A 97 13.84 -3.23 -7.16
C ALA A 97 14.44 -4.64 -7.01
N GLN A 98 14.58 -5.11 -5.77
CA GLN A 98 15.07 -6.46 -5.47
C GLN A 98 14.07 -7.53 -5.94
N ALA A 99 12.77 -7.37 -5.64
CA ALA A 99 11.73 -8.29 -6.09
C ALA A 99 11.61 -8.32 -7.62
N PHE A 100 11.66 -7.14 -8.25
CA PHE A 100 11.65 -7.00 -9.71
C PHE A 100 12.85 -7.68 -10.38
N SER A 101 14.03 -7.64 -9.75
CA SER A 101 15.24 -8.27 -10.28
C SER A 101 15.23 -9.79 -10.07
N ALA A 102 14.66 -10.25 -8.94
CA ALA A 102 14.67 -11.65 -8.54
C ALA A 102 13.71 -12.54 -9.33
N ASP A 103 12.56 -12.04 -9.77
CA ASP A 103 11.53 -12.84 -10.45
C ASP A 103 11.06 -12.20 -11.77
N ALA A 104 11.13 -12.97 -12.86
CA ALA A 104 10.66 -12.53 -14.17
C ALA A 104 9.14 -12.28 -14.21
N ARG A 105 8.36 -13.04 -13.44
CA ARG A 105 6.89 -12.89 -13.38
C ARG A 105 6.50 -11.56 -12.73
N VAL A 106 7.22 -11.14 -11.69
CA VAL A 106 7.03 -9.81 -11.05
C VAL A 106 7.37 -8.70 -12.04
N ARG A 107 8.44 -8.88 -12.83
CA ARG A 107 8.82 -7.93 -13.89
C ARG A 107 7.73 -7.78 -14.94
N ASP A 108 7.19 -8.89 -15.43
CA ASP A 108 6.12 -8.87 -16.43
C ASP A 108 4.87 -8.15 -15.89
N ALA A 109 4.47 -8.43 -14.63
CA ALA A 109 3.35 -7.76 -14.00
C ALA A 109 3.56 -6.24 -13.79
N VAL A 110 4.77 -5.81 -13.45
CA VAL A 110 5.11 -4.37 -13.35
C VAL A 110 5.01 -3.70 -14.70
N LEU A 111 5.55 -4.30 -15.76
CA LEU A 111 5.50 -3.75 -17.11
C LEU A 111 4.05 -3.66 -17.62
N GLU A 112 3.27 -4.72 -17.43
CA GLU A 112 1.84 -4.72 -17.75
C GLU A 112 1.06 -3.64 -16.98
N SER A 113 1.39 -3.45 -15.70
CA SER A 113 0.75 -2.42 -14.86
C SER A 113 1.13 -1.00 -15.29
N LEU A 114 2.39 -0.77 -15.70
CA LEU A 114 2.83 0.52 -16.23
C LEU A 114 2.16 0.86 -17.57
N ASP A 115 1.86 -0.14 -18.39
CA ASP A 115 1.10 0.05 -19.63
C ASP A 115 -0.40 0.28 -19.37
N ASN A 116 -0.91 -0.09 -18.19
CA ASN A 116 -2.30 0.06 -17.80
C ASN A 116 -2.57 1.34 -17.00
N ARG A 117 -3.20 2.32 -17.66
CA ARG A 117 -3.56 3.63 -17.05
C ARG A 117 -4.53 3.56 -15.85
N LEU A 118 -5.10 2.40 -15.55
CA LEU A 118 -6.02 2.22 -14.42
C LEU A 118 -5.31 1.76 -13.15
N ILE A 119 -4.03 1.36 -13.22
CA ILE A 119 -3.27 0.86 -12.07
C ILE A 119 -2.17 1.86 -11.73
N GLU A 120 -2.20 2.37 -10.51
CA GLU A 120 -1.14 3.23 -9.98
C GLU A 120 0.09 2.41 -9.60
N VAL A 121 1.24 2.69 -10.22
CA VAL A 121 2.51 1.99 -9.91
C VAL A 121 3.42 2.83 -9.02
N ALA A 122 3.91 2.25 -7.93
CA ALA A 122 4.90 2.85 -7.04
C ALA A 122 6.12 1.93 -6.82
N LEU A 123 7.32 2.39 -7.11
CA LEU A 123 8.53 1.57 -7.03
C LEU A 123 9.50 2.16 -6.02
N TRP A 124 10.30 1.31 -5.38
CA TRP A 124 11.38 1.76 -4.49
C TRP A 124 12.65 0.93 -4.66
N GLY A 125 13.74 1.48 -4.15
CA GLY A 125 15.07 0.94 -4.36
C GLY A 125 15.69 1.38 -5.68
N GLU A 126 16.88 0.87 -5.95
CA GLU A 126 17.76 1.32 -7.04
C GLU A 126 18.00 0.20 -8.06
N GLY A 127 18.52 0.56 -9.24
CA GLY A 127 18.88 -0.43 -10.28
C GLY A 127 17.79 -0.73 -11.31
N TRP A 128 16.82 0.18 -11.47
CA TRP A 128 15.74 0.03 -12.45
C TRP A 128 16.25 0.10 -13.90
N PRO A 129 15.73 -0.73 -14.81
CA PRO A 129 16.03 -0.64 -16.24
C PRO A 129 15.62 0.72 -16.83
N LEU A 130 16.32 1.14 -17.90
CA LEU A 130 16.05 2.43 -18.58
C LEU A 130 14.59 2.59 -19.03
N GLY A 131 13.92 1.50 -19.40
CA GLY A 131 12.50 1.52 -19.78
C GLY A 131 11.60 1.97 -18.63
N VAL A 132 11.82 1.41 -17.43
CA VAL A 132 11.07 1.77 -16.21
C VAL A 132 11.38 3.20 -15.80
N ASN A 133 12.66 3.59 -15.75
CA ASN A 133 13.06 4.95 -15.38
C ASN A 133 12.47 6.05 -16.28
N ARG A 134 12.15 5.75 -17.54
CA ARG A 134 11.48 6.69 -18.45
C ARG A 134 9.98 6.78 -18.23
N ALA A 135 9.37 5.70 -17.74
CA ALA A 135 7.94 5.64 -17.43
C ALA A 135 7.62 6.13 -16.01
N THR A 136 8.62 6.33 -15.15
CA THR A 136 8.40 6.73 -13.76
C THR A 136 9.11 8.03 -13.39
N THR A 137 8.50 8.80 -12.49
CA THR A 137 9.08 10.02 -11.91
C THR A 137 9.30 9.83 -10.42
N ARG A 138 10.38 10.45 -9.90
CA ARG A 138 10.67 10.44 -8.46
C ARG A 138 9.70 11.34 -7.71
N ALA A 139 9.11 10.80 -6.64
CA ALA A 139 8.16 11.48 -5.77
C ALA A 139 8.59 11.30 -4.31
N GLN A 140 8.40 12.36 -3.50
CA GLN A 140 8.61 12.29 -2.06
C GLN A 140 7.27 12.24 -1.33
N HIS A 141 7.13 11.27 -0.43
CA HIS A 141 6.01 11.16 0.50
C HIS A 141 6.37 11.74 1.85
N LEU A 142 5.62 12.74 2.32
CA LEU A 142 5.81 13.31 3.64
C LEU A 142 5.13 12.42 4.69
N LEU A 143 5.92 11.87 5.60
CA LEU A 143 5.42 10.95 6.61
C LEU A 143 4.61 11.68 7.68
N SER A 144 3.40 11.17 7.95
CA SER A 144 2.64 11.61 9.11
C SER A 144 3.42 11.39 10.42
N GLY A 145 3.07 12.13 11.47
CA GLY A 145 3.70 11.95 12.78
C GLY A 145 3.53 10.52 13.33
N ALA A 146 2.37 9.91 13.06
CA ALA A 146 2.10 8.53 13.40
C ALA A 146 2.93 7.56 12.55
N ALA A 147 3.01 7.76 11.24
CA ALA A 147 3.83 6.94 10.35
C ALA A 147 5.28 6.88 10.81
N ARG A 148 5.87 8.01 11.21
CA ARG A 148 7.25 8.04 11.72
C ARG A 148 7.44 7.21 12.98
N MET A 149 6.48 7.26 13.91
CA MET A 149 6.51 6.47 15.15
C MET A 149 6.30 4.99 14.89
N PHE A 150 5.31 4.60 14.09
CA PHE A 150 5.05 3.19 13.79
C PHE A 150 6.16 2.58 12.92
N LYS A 151 6.74 3.35 12.01
CA LYS A 151 7.93 2.95 11.23
C LYS A 151 9.12 2.67 12.15
N SER A 152 9.39 3.50 13.16
CA SER A 152 10.51 3.24 14.08
C SER A 152 10.33 1.94 14.88
N TYR A 153 9.11 1.66 15.35
CA TYR A 153 8.79 0.37 15.99
C TYR A 153 8.90 -0.81 15.04
N ALA A 154 8.46 -0.66 13.80
CA ALA A 154 8.56 -1.70 12.78
C ALA A 154 10.03 -1.99 12.42
N LEU A 155 10.88 -0.97 12.33
CA LEU A 155 12.32 -1.11 12.10
C LEU A 155 13.02 -1.86 13.24
N ALA A 156 12.69 -1.50 14.49
CA ALA A 156 13.20 -2.22 15.66
C ALA A 156 12.77 -3.70 15.64
N ALA A 157 11.52 -3.99 15.26
CA ALA A 157 11.01 -5.35 15.13
C ALA A 157 11.65 -6.13 13.97
N ALA A 158 12.09 -5.44 12.91
CA ALA A 158 12.84 -6.02 11.80
C ALA A 158 14.33 -6.27 12.13
N GLY A 159 14.76 -6.00 13.36
CA GLY A 159 16.15 -6.19 13.79
C GLY A 159 17.09 -5.06 13.36
N ILE A 160 16.54 -3.89 13.01
CA ILE A 160 17.30 -2.68 12.65
C ILE A 160 17.06 -1.62 13.73
N PRO A 161 17.61 -1.82 14.96
CA PRO A 161 17.50 -0.81 16.01
C PRO A 161 18.26 0.47 15.62
N ASP A 162 17.83 1.60 16.18
CA ASP A 162 18.45 2.93 15.98
C ASP A 162 18.45 3.48 14.55
N ALA A 163 17.68 2.88 13.65
CA ALA A 163 17.44 3.45 12.33
C ALA A 163 16.78 4.83 12.45
N THR A 164 17.41 5.84 11.87
CA THR A 164 16.85 7.18 11.76
C THR A 164 15.65 7.16 10.81
N VAL A 165 14.49 7.61 11.29
CA VAL A 165 13.29 7.75 10.46
C VAL A 165 13.23 9.17 9.92
N ASP A 166 13.50 9.31 8.62
CA ASP A 166 13.40 10.59 7.93
C ASP A 166 11.96 11.11 7.88
N ALA A 167 11.83 12.42 7.62
CA ALA A 167 10.52 13.05 7.45
C ALA A 167 9.85 12.63 6.14
N THR A 168 10.61 12.23 5.14
CA THR A 168 10.12 11.85 3.82
C THR A 168 10.62 10.48 3.38
N GLU A 169 9.83 9.80 2.56
CA GLU A 169 10.23 8.61 1.82
C GLU A 169 10.22 8.90 0.32
N THR A 170 11.17 8.34 -0.42
CA THR A 170 11.27 8.56 -1.87
C THR A 170 10.83 7.32 -2.61
N LEU A 171 9.88 7.49 -3.52
CA LEU A 171 9.33 6.45 -4.40
C LEU A 171 9.44 6.90 -5.86
N LEU A 172 9.42 5.97 -6.79
CA LEU A 172 9.23 6.24 -8.22
C LEU A 172 7.77 5.93 -8.56
N CYS A 173 7.02 6.90 -9.06
CA CYS A 173 5.62 6.74 -9.43
C CYS A 173 5.46 6.81 -10.94
N ASP A 174 4.49 6.10 -11.51
CA ASP A 174 4.17 6.23 -12.93
C ASP A 174 3.87 7.69 -13.32
N VAL A 175 4.32 8.11 -14.51
CA VAL A 175 4.12 9.48 -15.03
C VAL A 175 2.64 9.82 -15.23
N GLY A 176 1.75 8.82 -15.29
CA GLY A 176 0.30 8.97 -15.34
C GLY A 176 -0.36 9.44 -14.04
N PHE A 177 0.40 9.59 -12.94
CA PHE A 177 -0.12 10.05 -11.65
C PHE A 177 -0.71 11.48 -11.72
N GLY A 178 -1.98 11.57 -12.05
CA GLY A 178 -2.75 12.81 -12.04
C GLY A 178 -3.38 13.08 -10.67
N THR A 179 -2.75 13.97 -9.90
CA THR A 179 -3.42 14.92 -8.98
C THR A 179 -4.26 14.40 -7.82
N ASP A 180 -4.01 13.21 -7.27
CA ASP A 180 -4.54 12.87 -5.95
C ASP A 180 -3.42 12.32 -5.05
N SER A 181 -3.34 12.84 -3.83
CA SER A 181 -2.43 12.45 -2.73
C SER A 181 -1.04 13.12 -2.71
N GLU A 182 -0.87 14.08 -1.81
CA GLU A 182 0.25 14.26 -0.84
C GLU A 182 1.73 14.01 -1.23
N LEU A 183 2.07 13.89 -2.51
CA LEU A 183 3.43 13.66 -2.98
C LEU A 183 4.01 14.92 -3.61
N ILE A 184 5.16 15.37 -3.10
CA ILE A 184 5.91 16.49 -3.69
C ILE A 184 6.78 15.92 -4.80
N ARG A 185 6.54 16.36 -6.05
CA ARG A 185 7.41 16.03 -7.19
C ARG A 185 8.75 16.73 -7.03
N LEU A 186 9.84 16.01 -7.32
CA LEU A 186 11.14 16.61 -7.54
C LEU A 186 11.40 16.66 -9.04
N ASP A 187 11.51 17.87 -9.57
CA ASP A 187 11.93 18.17 -10.94
C ASP A 187 13.42 17.81 -11.18
#